data_AF-A0A9P7DC75-F1
#
_entry.id   AF-A0A9P7DC75-F1
#
_cell.length_a   1.000
_cell.length_b   1.000
_cell.length_c   1.000
_cell.angle_alpha   90.00
_cell.angle_beta   90.00
_cell.angle_gamma   90.00
#
_symmetry.space_group_name_H-M   'P 1'
#
loop_
_entity.id
_entity.type
_entity.pdbx_description
1 polymer ?
#
loop_
_entity_poly.entity_id
_entity_poly.type
_entity_poly.pdbx_seq_one_letter_code
_entity_poly.pdbx_strand_id
1 'polypeptide(L)'
;LIQFNAQHHSDVTFFVYDKPDSNDLVSISHSDFYRACHRAAQAIRPASAGADKEVVALIAKSDTLLYQTVFMGIIFAGLVV
;
A
#
# COMPACT_ATOMS: atom_id res chain seq x y z
N LEU A 1 2.71 12.25 2.58
CA LEU A 1 1.42 12.24 3.30
C LEU A 1 1.14 10.92 4.01
N ILE A 2 1.22 9.76 3.36
CA ILE A 2 0.96 8.46 4.02
C ILE A 2 1.87 8.23 5.23
N GLN A 3 3.19 8.40 5.07
CA GLN A 3 4.14 8.27 6.18
C GLN A 3 3.84 9.24 7.32
N PHE A 4 3.49 10.49 6.99
CA PHE A 4 3.14 11.50 7.98
C PHE A 4 1.89 11.07 8.78
N ASN A 5 0.82 10.65 8.11
CA ASN A 5 -0.39 10.19 8.80
C ASN A 5 -0.14 8.90 9.58
N ALA A 6 0.74 8.01 9.11
CA ALA A 6 1.12 6.82 9.87
C ALA A 6 1.88 7.16 11.17
N GLN A 7 2.61 8.28 11.21
CA GLN A 7 3.35 8.74 12.40
C GLN A 7 2.47 9.55 13.36
N HIS A 8 1.56 10.37 12.85
CA HIS A 8 0.77 11.30 13.67
C HIS A 8 -0.66 10.81 13.97
N HIS A 9 -1.24 10.00 13.09
CA HIS A 9 -2.60 9.48 13.18
C HIS A 9 -2.59 7.95 13.00
N SER A 10 -1.65 7.26 13.67
CA SER A 10 -1.31 5.85 13.42
C SER A 10 -2.50 4.91 13.46
N ASP A 11 -3.38 5.10 14.45
CA ASP A 11 -4.48 4.20 14.81
C ASP A 11 -5.82 4.67 14.23
N VAL A 12 -5.82 5.82 13.54
CA VAL A 12 -7.03 6.32 12.87
C VAL A 12 -7.31 5.43 11.65
N THR A 13 -8.56 4.99 11.55
CA THR A 13 -9.04 4.16 10.45
C THR A 13 -8.87 4.87 9.13
N PHE A 14 -8.16 4.24 8.21
CA PHE A 14 -7.94 4.73 6.85
C PHE A 14 -8.78 3.97 5.82
N PHE A 15 -8.99 2.66 6.03
CA PHE A 15 -9.92 1.87 5.23
C PHE A 15 -10.82 0.99 6.10
N VAL A 16 -12.00 0.66 5.56
CA VAL A 16 -12.93 -0.31 6.12
C VAL A 16 -13.35 -1.27 5.01
N TYR A 17 -13.34 -2.57 5.30
CA TYR A 17 -13.71 -3.62 4.35
C TYR A 17 -14.50 -4.73 5.04
N ASP A 18 -15.31 -5.45 4.27
CA ASP A 18 -15.96 -6.65 4.74
C ASP A 18 -14.92 -7.75 4.98
N LYS A 19 -15.04 -8.45 6.11
CA LYS A 19 -14.26 -9.65 6.34
C LYS A 19 -14.83 -10.78 5.47
N PRO A 20 -14.00 -11.49 4.69
CA PRO A 20 -14.47 -12.65 3.92
C PRO A 20 -15.17 -13.66 4.84
N ASP A 21 -16.29 -14.18 4.37
CA ASP A 21 -17.09 -15.20 5.06
C ASP A 21 -17.61 -14.79 6.45
N SER A 22 -17.70 -13.48 6.72
CA SER A 22 -18.30 -12.93 7.94
C SER A 22 -19.12 -11.67 7.63
N ASN A 23 -20.02 -11.30 8.55
CA ASN A 23 -20.73 -10.02 8.54
C ASN A 23 -19.97 -8.93 9.33
N ASP A 24 -18.73 -9.21 9.73
CA ASP A 24 -17.86 -8.29 10.45
C ASP A 24 -17.12 -7.36 9.49
N LEU A 25 -16.87 -6.13 9.96
CA LEU A 25 -16.02 -5.17 9.27
C LEU A 25 -14.59 -5.23 9.81
N VAL A 26 -13.62 -5.13 8.91
CA VAL A 26 -12.20 -4.96 9.22
C VAL A 26 -11.83 -3.51 8.97
N SER A 27 -11.30 -2.85 10.00
CA SER A 27 -10.70 -1.53 9.88
C SER A 27 -9.19 -1.67 9.70
N ILE A 28 -8.63 -0.88 8.79
CA ILE A 28 -7.19 -0.79 8.54
C ILE A 28 -6.76 0.62 8.90
N SER A 29 -5.80 0.72 9.81
CA SER A 29 -5.27 2.00 10.26
C SER A 29 -4.27 2.60 9.27
N HIS A 30 -3.94 3.88 9.42
CA HIS A 30 -2.87 4.49 8.62
C HIS A 30 -1.53 3.77 8.76
N SER A 31 -1.20 3.30 9.96
CA SER A 31 0.05 2.59 10.21
C SER A 31 0.08 1.21 9.55
N ASP A 32 -1.04 0.48 9.55
CA ASP A 32 -1.17 -0.81 8.87
C ASP A 32 -1.02 -0.64 7.36
N PHE A 33 -1.69 0.35 6.79
CA PHE A 33 -1.60 0.63 5.37
C PHE A 33 -0.18 1.04 4.95
N TYR A 34 0.48 1.91 5.74
CA TYR A 34 1.86 2.31 5.49
C TYR A 34 2.82 1.11 5.50
N ARG A 35 2.70 0.22 6.49
CA ARG A 35 3.50 -1.01 6.57
C ARG A 35 3.22 -1.95 5.41
N ALA A 36 1.96 -2.07 4.98
CA ALA A 36 1.59 -2.88 3.82
C ALA A 36 2.21 -2.33 2.53
N CYS A 37 2.17 -1.01 2.30
CA CYS A 37 2.81 -0.37 1.16
C CYS A 37 4.33 -0.58 1.16
N HIS A 38 4.98 -0.50 2.33
CA HIS A 38 6.41 -0.75 2.44
C HIS A 38 6.79 -2.22 2.14
N ARG A 39 5.95 -3.18 2.55
CA ARG A 39 6.13 -4.59 2.14
C ARG A 39 5.95 -4.77 0.64
N ALA A 40 4.95 -4.10 0.05
CA ALA A 40 4.75 -4.12 -1.40
C ALA A 40 5.97 -3.54 -2.13
N ALA A 41 6.51 -2.41 -1.67
CA ALA A 41 7.71 -1.81 -2.25
C ALA A 41 8.91 -2.77 -2.24
N GLN A 42 9.14 -3.47 -1.12
CA GLN A 42 10.20 -4.48 -1.01
C GLN A 42 9.98 -5.67 -1.95
N ALA A 43 8.73 -6.08 -2.18
CA ALA A 43 8.40 -7.15 -3.12
C ALA A 43 8.55 -6.71 -4.58
N ILE A 44 8.21 -5.46 -4.92
CA ILE A 44 8.30 -4.90 -6.27
C ILE A 44 9.76 -4.67 -6.67
N ARG A 45 10.55 -4.07 -5.78
CA ARG A 45 11.95 -3.73 -6.05
C ARG A 45 12.83 -4.14 -4.86
N PRO A 46 13.15 -5.43 -4.73
CA PRO A 46 14.04 -5.92 -3.69
C PRO A 46 15.40 -5.21 -3.77
N ALA A 47 15.91 -4.76 -2.62
CA ALA A 47 17.20 -4.07 -2.48
C ALA A 47 17.39 -2.83 -3.39
N SER A 48 16.28 -2.21 -3.85
CA SER A 48 16.33 -1.06 -4.76
C SER A 48 17.14 -1.33 -6.05
N ALA A 49 17.10 -2.56 -6.57
CA ALA A 49 17.80 -2.92 -7.80
C ALA A 49 17.26 -2.11 -9.01
N GLY A 50 18.16 -1.65 -9.89
CA GLY A 50 17.79 -0.88 -11.10
C GLY A 50 17.86 0.65 -10.92
N ALA A 51 17.40 1.40 -11.92
CA ALA A 51 17.41 2.85 -11.88
C ALA A 51 16.16 3.40 -11.17
N ASP A 52 16.31 4.57 -10.53
CA ASP A 52 15.17 5.28 -9.96
C ASP A 52 14.33 5.93 -11.06
N LYS A 53 13.02 6.11 -10.79
CA LYS A 53 12.04 6.81 -11.63
C LYS A 53 11.74 6.14 -12.97
N GLU A 54 11.96 4.83 -13.08
CA GLU A 54 11.44 4.07 -14.22
C GLU A 54 9.90 4.08 -14.20
N VAL A 55 9.31 4.19 -15.39
CA VAL A 55 7.85 4.20 -15.58
C VAL A 55 7.38 2.75 -15.74
N VAL A 56 6.41 2.34 -14.93
CA VAL A 56 5.84 0.99 -14.94
C VAL A 56 4.32 1.05 -15.06
N ALA A 57 3.72 0.03 -15.68
CA ALA A 57 2.27 -0.09 -15.75
C ALA A 57 1.73 -1.01 -14.65
N LEU A 58 0.68 -0.58 -13.94
CA LEU A 58 -0.05 -1.42 -12.98
C LEU A 58 -1.36 -1.94 -13.60
N ILE A 59 -1.33 -3.18 -14.08
CA ILE A 59 -2.50 -3.89 -14.63
C ILE A 59 -2.82 -5.07 -13.72
N ALA A 60 -3.91 -4.98 -12.97
CA ALA A 60 -4.32 -6.02 -12.02
C ALA A 60 -5.85 -6.11 -11.91
N LYS A 61 -6.37 -7.33 -11.75
CA LYS A 61 -7.75 -7.58 -11.31
C LYS A 61 -7.71 -7.86 -9.80
N SER A 62 -8.02 -6.87 -9.00
CA SER A 62 -8.01 -6.96 -7.54
C SER A 62 -9.11 -6.08 -6.94
N ASP A 63 -9.32 -6.21 -5.63
CA ASP A 63 -10.06 -5.19 -4.88
C ASP A 63 -9.25 -3.88 -4.79
N THR A 64 -9.94 -2.84 -4.31
CA THR A 64 -9.39 -1.49 -4.17
C THR A 64 -8.25 -1.41 -3.16
N LEU A 65 -8.30 -2.15 -2.04
CA LEU A 65 -7.26 -2.10 -1.01
C LEU A 65 -5.93 -2.61 -1.57
N LEU A 66 -5.97 -3.78 -2.22
CA LEU A 66 -4.79 -4.40 -2.78
C LEU A 66 -4.24 -3.54 -3.92
N TYR A 67 -5.11 -3.02 -4.78
CA TYR A 67 -4.69 -2.13 -5.87
C TYR A 67 -3.97 -0.90 -5.34
N GLN A 68 -4.57 -0.20 -4.35
CA GLN A 68 -3.98 0.98 -3.74
C GLN A 68 -2.68 0.67 -2.99
N THR A 69 -2.59 -0.48 -2.33
CA THR A 69 -1.37 -0.93 -1.63
C THR A 69 -0.21 -1.12 -2.61
N VAL A 70 -0.48 -1.77 -3.75
CA VAL A 70 0.53 -1.99 -4.79
C VAL A 70 0.90 -0.68 -5.47
N PHE A 71 -0.07 0.14 -5.86
CA PHE A 71 0.15 1.47 -6.43
C PHE A 71 1.08 2.30 -5.55
N MET A 72 0.79 2.39 -4.26
CA MET A 72 1.65 3.12 -3.33
C MET A 72 2.99 2.43 -3.08
N GLY A 73 3.03 1.10 -3.10
CA GLY A 73 4.26 0.31 -3.04
C GLY A 73 5.21 0.63 -4.20
N ILE A 74 4.69 0.83 -5.42
CA ILE A 74 5.48 1.23 -6.60
C ILE A 74 6.12 2.61 -6.36
N ILE A 75 5.34 3.58 -5.85
CA ILE A 75 5.85 4.91 -5.52
C ILE A 75 6.91 4.84 -4.42
N PHE A 76 6.71 4.02 -3.39
CA PHE A 76 7.67 3.82 -2.30
C PHE A 76 8.94 3.10 -2.76
N ALA A 77 8.86 2.28 -3.82
CA ALA A 77 10.00 1.67 -4.48
C ALA A 77 10.80 2.66 -5.36
N GLY A 78 10.38 3.92 -5.44
CA GLY A 78 11.05 4.97 -6.22
C GLY A 78 10.72 4.94 -7.72
N LEU A 79 9.65 4.25 -8.10
CA LEU A 79 9.18 4.11 -9.49
C LEU A 79 8.00 5.06 -9.76
N VAL A 80 7.68 5.24 -11.03
CA VAL A 80 6.52 6.03 -11.49
C VAL A 80 5.50 5.08 -12.10
N VAL A 81 4.22 5.27 -11.77
CA VAL A 81 3.11 4.43 -12.22
C VAL A 81 2.02 5.26 -12.88
#